data_AF-A0A1F4UR24-F1
#
_entry.id   AF-A0A1F4UR24-F1
#
_cell.length_a   1.000
_cell.length_b   1.000
_cell.length_c   1.000
_cell.angle_alpha   90.00
_cell.angle_beta   90.00
_cell.angle_gamma   90.00
#
_symmetry.space_group_name_H-M   'P 1'
#
loop_
_entity.id
_entity.type
_entity.pdbx_description
1 polymer ?
#
loop_
_entity_poly.entity_id
_entity_poly.type
_entity_poly.pdbx_seq_one_letter_code
_entity_poly.pdbx_strand_id
1 'polypeptide(L)'
;MKNKFLYLLIIIVAILTVAFVFSNKPVKEITSFDECIAAGNPILESYPAQCIANGRGFRQDIGNELEKIDLIMIASPRPNETVSSPLEISGEARGTWYFEADFPVYLYDASGNKIATGIAQAQGEWMTEEFVPFSVTLVFDEATLGSGTLVLEKNNPSGLLEQNDELRVPVKF
;
A
#
# COMPACT_ATOMS: atom_id res chain seq x y z
N MET A 1 54.82 -34.73 -20.17
CA MET A 1 54.50 -33.37 -20.67
C MET A 1 53.02 -33.21 -21.05
N LYS A 2 52.40 -34.19 -21.71
CA LYS A 2 50.96 -34.18 -22.11
C LYS A 2 49.97 -33.91 -20.96
N ASN A 3 50.16 -34.53 -19.79
CA ASN A 3 49.22 -34.40 -18.68
C ASN A 3 49.25 -33.00 -18.03
N LYS A 4 50.43 -32.35 -17.95
CA LYS A 4 50.55 -30.99 -17.41
C LYS A 4 49.84 -29.96 -18.31
N PHE A 5 49.88 -30.15 -19.63
CA PHE A 5 49.15 -29.32 -20.59
C PHE A 5 47.63 -29.50 -20.47
N LEU A 6 47.17 -30.73 -20.22
CA LEU A 6 45.75 -31.03 -19.98
C LEU A 6 45.22 -30.35 -18.72
N TYR A 7 45.97 -30.37 -17.60
CA TYR A 7 45.57 -29.66 -16.37
C TYR A 7 45.53 -28.14 -16.55
N LEU A 8 46.48 -27.56 -17.29
CA LEU A 8 46.50 -26.13 -17.58
C LEU A 8 45.25 -25.70 -18.37
N LEU A 9 44.85 -26.50 -19.38
CA LEU A 9 43.67 -26.23 -20.19
C LEU A 9 42.38 -26.25 -19.34
N ILE A 10 42.23 -27.25 -18.46
CA ILE A 10 41.07 -27.38 -17.57
C ILE A 10 40.97 -26.17 -16.62
N ILE A 11 42.10 -25.70 -16.07
CA ILE A 11 42.13 -24.53 -15.20
C ILE A 11 41.74 -23.26 -15.98
N ILE A 12 42.23 -23.08 -17.20
CA ILE A 12 41.86 -21.93 -18.04
C ILE A 12 40.36 -21.96 -18.35
N VAL A 13 39.81 -23.12 -18.74
CA VAL A 13 38.37 -23.26 -19.00
C VAL A 13 37.57 -22.96 -17.73
N ALA A 14 37.98 -23.47 -16.56
CA ALA A 14 37.32 -23.20 -15.30
C ALA A 14 37.37 -21.71 -14.91
N ILE A 15 38.49 -21.02 -15.16
CA ILE A 15 38.61 -19.58 -14.91
C ILE A 15 37.72 -18.79 -15.87
N LEU A 16 37.68 -19.17 -17.15
CA LEU A 16 36.84 -18.52 -18.15
C LEU A 16 35.34 -18.73 -17.89
N THR A 17 34.92 -19.92 -17.47
CA THR A 17 33.52 -20.18 -17.09
C THR A 17 33.13 -19.40 -15.84
N VAL A 18 34.01 -19.35 -14.83
CA VAL A 18 33.79 -18.57 -13.62
C VAL A 18 33.70 -17.07 -13.94
N ALA A 19 34.62 -16.54 -14.76
CA ALA A 19 34.59 -15.14 -15.21
C ALA A 19 33.32 -14.81 -16.00
N PHE A 20 32.86 -15.71 -16.88
CA PHE A 20 31.62 -15.55 -17.63
C PHE A 20 30.38 -15.51 -16.70
N VAL A 21 30.34 -16.36 -15.68
CA VAL A 21 29.26 -16.37 -14.68
C VAL A 21 29.29 -15.11 -13.81
N PHE A 22 30.48 -14.63 -13.42
CA PHE A 22 30.62 -13.40 -12.63
C PHE A 22 30.28 -12.13 -13.43
N SER A 23 30.55 -12.10 -14.75
CA SER A 23 30.17 -10.97 -15.62
C SER A 23 28.68 -10.91 -15.92
N ASN A 24 27.96 -12.03 -15.87
CA ASN A 24 26.54 -12.13 -16.19
C ASN A 24 25.64 -12.19 -14.96
N LYS A 25 25.94 -11.44 -13.90
CA LYS A 25 24.98 -11.27 -12.81
C LYS A 25 23.78 -10.45 -13.35
N PRO A 26 22.55 -10.98 -13.32
CA PRO A 26 21.39 -10.20 -13.72
C PRO A 26 21.27 -8.99 -12.80
N VAL A 27 21.16 -7.80 -13.38
CA VAL A 27 20.82 -6.59 -12.63
C VAL A 27 19.45 -6.82 -12.01
N LYS A 28 19.30 -6.58 -10.71
CA LYS A 28 18.01 -6.70 -10.02
C LYS A 28 17.00 -5.77 -10.72
N GLU A 29 15.99 -6.35 -11.35
CA GLU A 29 14.93 -5.59 -12.01
C GLU A 29 14.08 -4.88 -10.95
N ILE A 30 13.83 -3.59 -11.15
CA ILE A 30 12.95 -2.78 -10.30
C ILE A 30 11.52 -3.00 -10.78
N THR A 31 10.66 -3.48 -9.89
CA THR A 31 9.28 -3.87 -10.22
C THR A 31 8.22 -3.06 -9.47
N SER A 32 8.58 -2.31 -8.43
CA SER A 32 7.66 -1.52 -7.62
C SER A 32 8.16 -0.12 -7.31
N PHE A 33 7.26 0.74 -6.83
CA PHE A 33 7.62 2.07 -6.33
C PHE A 33 8.59 1.98 -5.14
N ASP A 34 8.32 1.09 -4.18
CA ASP A 34 9.20 0.85 -3.02
C ASP A 34 10.61 0.39 -3.44
N GLU A 35 10.73 -0.45 -4.47
CA GLU A 35 12.03 -0.85 -5.01
C GLU A 35 12.74 0.30 -5.75
N CYS A 36 11.97 1.14 -6.45
CA CYS A 36 12.50 2.29 -7.17
C CYS A 36 13.13 3.30 -6.20
N ILE A 37 12.45 3.62 -5.09
CA ILE A 37 12.97 4.52 -4.05
C ILE A 37 14.13 3.89 -3.26
N ALA A 38 14.06 2.59 -2.96
CA ALA A 38 15.13 1.88 -2.25
C ALA A 38 16.43 1.82 -3.08
N ALA A 39 16.32 1.89 -4.42
CA ALA A 39 17.44 2.01 -5.33
C ALA A 39 18.00 3.44 -5.45
N GLY A 40 17.44 4.42 -4.73
CA GLY A 40 17.93 5.80 -4.69
C GLY A 40 17.51 6.67 -5.87
N ASN A 41 16.49 6.26 -6.64
CA ASN A 41 15.96 7.05 -7.75
C ASN A 41 15.13 8.24 -7.25
N PRO A 42 15.04 9.33 -8.02
CA PRO A 42 14.29 10.52 -7.62
C PRO A 42 12.77 10.27 -7.60
N ILE A 43 12.10 10.91 -6.64
CA ILE A 43 10.64 10.98 -6.53
C ILE A 43 10.18 12.28 -7.20
N LEU A 44 9.12 12.20 -8.01
CA LEU A 44 8.48 13.35 -8.64
C LEU A 44 7.46 14.00 -7.69
N GLU A 45 7.37 15.32 -7.72
CA GLU A 45 6.34 16.10 -7.03
C GLU A 45 4.97 15.91 -7.70
N SER A 46 4.33 14.77 -7.43
CA SER A 46 3.04 14.38 -8.00
C SER A 46 2.22 13.60 -6.98
N TYR A 47 0.90 13.58 -7.15
CA TYR A 47 0.00 12.73 -6.37
C TYR A 47 -0.76 11.77 -7.28
N PRO A 48 -0.68 10.43 -7.05
CA PRO A 48 0.24 9.75 -6.14
C PRO A 48 1.72 9.95 -6.52
N ALA A 49 2.62 9.73 -5.55
CA ALA A 49 4.06 9.86 -5.78
C ALA A 49 4.53 8.91 -6.89
N GLN A 50 5.47 9.38 -7.70
CA GLN A 50 6.03 8.62 -8.81
C GLN A 50 7.56 8.58 -8.73
N CYS A 51 8.14 7.45 -9.10
CA CYS A 51 9.58 7.24 -9.13
C CYS A 51 9.98 6.70 -10.51
N ILE A 52 11.08 7.19 -11.08
CA ILE A 52 11.55 6.78 -12.41
C ILE A 52 12.87 6.01 -12.27
N ALA A 53 12.92 4.80 -12.79
CA ALA A 53 14.15 4.02 -12.91
C ALA A 53 14.25 3.35 -14.29
N ASN A 54 15.42 3.40 -14.92
CA ASN A 54 15.69 2.78 -16.22
C ASN A 54 14.66 3.14 -17.31
N GLY A 55 14.16 4.38 -17.31
CA GLY A 55 13.15 4.85 -18.27
C GLY A 55 11.71 4.36 -18.02
N ARG A 56 11.47 3.66 -16.90
CA ARG A 56 10.12 3.22 -16.46
C ARG A 56 9.68 4.02 -15.24
N GLY A 57 8.41 4.44 -15.25
CA GLY A 57 7.77 5.09 -14.11
C GLY A 57 7.04 4.08 -13.22
N PHE A 58 7.22 4.22 -11.91
CA PHE A 58 6.57 3.43 -10.87
C PHE A 58 5.72 4.38 -10.03
N ARG A 59 4.47 4.00 -9.76
CA ARG A 59 3.51 4.81 -9.02
C ARG A 59 3.31 4.20 -7.62
N GLN A 60 3.27 5.06 -6.61
CA GLN A 60 2.90 4.66 -5.26
C GLN A 60 1.46 4.09 -5.26
N ASP A 61 1.27 2.95 -4.59
CA ASP A 61 -0.06 2.40 -4.36
C ASP A 61 -0.80 3.27 -3.34
N ILE A 62 -1.97 3.79 -3.72
CA ILE A 62 -2.85 4.58 -2.85
C ILE A 62 -4.22 3.92 -2.66
N GLY A 63 -4.31 2.63 -2.97
CA GLY A 63 -5.58 1.92 -3.05
C GLY A 63 -6.49 2.56 -4.09
N ASN A 64 -7.74 2.82 -3.71
CA ASN A 64 -8.75 3.43 -4.59
C ASN A 64 -9.08 4.88 -4.21
N GLU A 65 -8.20 5.58 -3.49
CA GLU A 65 -8.47 6.94 -2.99
C GLU A 65 -8.94 7.91 -4.09
N LEU A 66 -8.28 7.92 -5.26
CA LEU A 66 -8.67 8.80 -6.37
C LEU A 66 -10.02 8.43 -7.00
N GLU A 67 -10.46 7.18 -6.88
CA GLU A 67 -11.78 6.75 -7.35
C GLU A 67 -12.90 7.21 -6.41
N LYS A 68 -12.54 7.55 -5.16
CA LYS A 68 -13.49 7.89 -4.08
C LYS A 68 -13.45 9.35 -3.66
N ILE A 69 -12.60 10.17 -4.27
CA ILE A 69 -12.38 11.57 -3.87
C ILE A 69 -13.64 12.42 -3.78
N ASP A 70 -14.67 12.14 -4.59
CA ASP A 70 -15.94 12.87 -4.57
C ASP A 70 -16.92 12.40 -3.47
N LEU A 71 -16.64 11.24 -2.86
CA LEU A 71 -17.49 10.54 -1.89
C LEU A 71 -16.89 10.51 -0.48
N ILE A 72 -15.60 10.22 -0.36
CA ILE A 72 -14.91 10.08 0.91
C ILE A 72 -13.41 10.33 0.74
N MET A 73 -12.83 11.08 1.68
CA MET A 73 -11.41 11.44 1.70
C MET A 73 -10.84 11.16 3.08
N ILE A 74 -9.69 10.49 3.12
CA ILE A 74 -8.96 10.23 4.35
C ILE A 74 -7.93 11.34 4.61
N ALA A 75 -7.97 11.92 5.80
CA ALA A 75 -6.98 12.90 6.24
C ALA A 75 -5.78 12.20 6.90
N SER A 76 -6.04 11.19 7.75
CA SER A 76 -5.02 10.39 8.42
C SER A 76 -5.56 8.98 8.71
N PRO A 77 -4.75 7.92 8.58
CA PRO A 77 -3.41 7.91 7.97
C PRO A 77 -3.45 8.16 6.46
N ARG A 78 -2.38 8.72 5.89
CA ARG A 78 -2.20 8.81 4.43
C ARG A 78 -1.71 7.46 3.88
N PRO A 79 -1.91 7.18 2.57
CA PRO A 79 -1.48 5.90 2.01
C PRO A 79 0.01 5.59 2.24
N ASN A 80 0.28 4.36 2.71
CA ASN A 80 1.58 3.81 3.09
C ASN A 80 2.23 4.46 4.31
N GLU A 81 1.50 5.27 5.08
CA GLU A 81 1.97 5.75 6.37
C GLU A 81 2.16 4.57 7.34
N THR A 82 3.22 4.64 8.16
CA THR A 82 3.47 3.67 9.22
C THR A 82 2.53 3.96 10.38
N VAL A 83 1.68 2.99 10.73
CA VAL A 83 0.68 3.09 11.79
C VAL A 83 1.04 2.22 12.98
N SER A 84 0.65 2.65 14.17
CA SER A 84 0.80 1.89 15.42
C SER A 84 -0.52 1.91 16.20
N SER A 85 -0.65 1.03 17.18
CA SER A 85 -1.84 1.02 18.04
C SER A 85 -1.64 1.97 19.24
N PRO A 86 -2.65 2.77 19.62
CA PRO A 86 -3.93 2.99 18.93
C PRO A 86 -3.76 3.80 17.65
N LEU A 87 -4.50 3.41 16.59
CA LEU A 87 -4.52 4.10 15.31
C LEU A 87 -5.73 5.04 15.24
N GLU A 88 -5.45 6.34 15.26
CA GLU A 88 -6.44 7.37 14.99
C GLU A 88 -6.65 7.52 13.49
N ILE A 89 -7.91 7.51 13.07
CA ILE A 89 -8.32 7.67 11.67
C ILE A 89 -9.27 8.84 11.61
N SER A 90 -9.02 9.74 10.65
CA SER A 90 -9.87 10.89 10.41
C SER A 90 -9.96 11.23 8.92
N GLY A 91 -11.01 11.94 8.56
CA GLY A 91 -11.27 12.34 7.19
C GLY A 91 -12.64 12.98 7.07
N GLU A 92 -13.16 13.05 5.86
CA GLU A 92 -14.52 13.51 5.58
C GLU A 92 -15.19 12.64 4.52
N ALA A 93 -16.50 12.46 4.66
CA ALA A 93 -17.31 11.70 3.72
C ALA A 93 -18.58 12.47 3.40
N ARG A 94 -19.13 12.29 2.21
CA ARG A 94 -20.46 12.78 1.85
C ARG A 94 -21.47 12.22 2.84
N GLY A 95 -22.47 13.00 3.23
CA GLY A 95 -23.50 12.55 4.18
C GLY A 95 -24.20 11.24 3.77
N THR A 96 -24.28 10.95 2.47
CA THR A 96 -24.81 9.68 1.92
C THR A 96 -23.92 8.45 2.17
N TRP A 97 -22.70 8.63 2.67
CA TRP A 97 -21.82 7.54 3.11
C TRP A 97 -22.18 6.99 4.49
N TYR A 98 -22.81 7.84 5.31
CA TYR A 98 -23.23 7.52 6.67
C TYR A 98 -24.61 6.88 6.70
N PHE A 99 -24.84 6.07 7.73
CA PHE A 99 -26.17 5.69 8.18
C PHE A 99 -26.19 5.77 9.70
N GLU A 100 -27.22 6.38 10.28
CA GLU A 100 -27.28 6.63 11.73
C GLU A 100 -26.06 7.39 12.28
N ALA A 101 -25.51 8.32 11.47
CA ALA A 101 -24.31 9.11 11.77
C ALA A 101 -22.99 8.31 11.79
N ASP A 102 -22.97 7.07 11.30
CA ASP A 102 -21.77 6.26 11.33
C ASP A 102 -21.58 5.30 10.13
N PHE A 103 -20.39 4.70 10.07
CA PHE A 103 -20.06 3.64 9.14
C PHE A 103 -18.89 2.76 9.66
N PRO A 104 -18.80 1.48 9.24
CA PRO A 104 -17.77 0.58 9.72
C PRO A 104 -16.40 0.82 9.07
N VAL A 105 -15.35 0.61 9.86
CA VAL A 105 -13.95 0.68 9.44
C VAL A 105 -13.21 -0.58 9.89
N TYR A 106 -12.44 -1.17 8.99
CA TYR A 106 -11.66 -2.38 9.26
C TYR A 106 -10.19 -2.19 8.92
N LEU A 107 -9.34 -2.86 9.67
CA LEU A 107 -7.92 -2.98 9.36
C LEU A 107 -7.59 -4.44 9.05
N TYR A 108 -7.00 -4.65 7.88
CA TYR A 108 -6.53 -5.96 7.42
C TYR A 108 -5.01 -6.02 7.40
N ASP A 109 -4.44 -7.18 7.72
CA ASP A 109 -3.02 -7.47 7.53
C ASP A 109 -2.68 -7.86 6.08
N ALA A 110 -1.40 -8.09 5.79
CA ALA A 110 -0.92 -8.53 4.48
C ALA A 110 -1.46 -9.91 4.03
N SER A 111 -1.96 -10.72 4.96
CA SER A 111 -2.58 -12.02 4.67
C SER A 111 -4.09 -11.92 4.42
N GLY A 112 -4.67 -10.72 4.55
CA GLY A 112 -6.11 -10.48 4.44
C GLY A 112 -6.90 -10.82 5.70
N ASN A 113 -6.24 -11.03 6.84
CA ASN A 113 -6.94 -11.22 8.11
C ASN A 113 -7.37 -9.86 8.67
N LYS A 114 -8.61 -9.78 9.13
CA LYS A 114 -9.11 -8.60 9.85
C LYS A 114 -8.50 -8.58 11.25
N ILE A 115 -7.66 -7.59 11.53
CA ILE A 115 -6.94 -7.45 12.80
C ILE A 115 -7.54 -6.39 13.72
N ALA A 116 -8.32 -5.44 13.17
CA ALA A 116 -9.05 -4.44 13.93
C ALA A 116 -10.37 -4.08 13.27
N THR A 117 -11.33 -3.62 14.08
CA THR A 117 -12.61 -3.10 13.62
C THR A 117 -13.00 -1.92 14.50
N GLY A 118 -13.66 -0.93 13.91
CA GLY A 118 -14.19 0.23 14.60
C GLY A 118 -15.33 0.84 13.82
N ILE A 119 -15.99 1.81 14.43
CA ILE A 119 -17.11 2.52 13.83
C ILE A 119 -16.72 4.00 13.76
N ALA A 120 -16.64 4.53 12.54
CA ALA A 120 -16.38 5.95 12.31
C ALA A 120 -17.63 6.76 12.57
N GLN A 121 -17.50 7.73 13.45
CA GLN A 121 -18.59 8.59 13.88
C GLN A 121 -18.50 9.93 13.15
N ALA A 122 -19.61 10.40 12.59
CA ALA A 122 -19.73 11.76 12.06
C ALA A 122 -19.49 12.78 13.17
N GLN A 123 -18.77 13.86 12.85
CA GLN A 123 -18.45 14.94 13.78
C GLN A 123 -19.39 16.16 13.60
N GLY A 124 -20.53 15.96 12.94
CA GLY A 124 -21.51 17.00 12.64
C GLY A 124 -22.79 16.45 12.04
N GLU A 125 -23.64 17.35 11.54
CA GLU A 125 -24.90 16.99 10.88
C GLU A 125 -24.62 16.21 9.59
N TRP A 126 -25.04 14.94 9.55
CA TRP A 126 -24.73 14.01 8.46
C TRP A 126 -25.82 13.88 7.41
N MET A 127 -27.05 14.32 7.70
CA MET A 127 -28.18 14.27 6.77
C MET A 127 -28.07 15.39 5.70
N THR A 128 -26.98 15.36 4.95
CA THR A 128 -26.59 16.35 3.95
C THR A 128 -25.94 15.68 2.74
N GLU A 129 -25.86 16.39 1.62
CA GLU A 129 -25.04 15.98 0.48
C GLU A 129 -23.60 16.51 0.59
N GLU A 130 -23.29 17.31 1.60
CA GLU A 130 -21.96 17.86 1.82
C GLU A 130 -20.98 16.89 2.48
N PHE A 131 -19.70 17.23 2.42
CA PHE A 131 -18.67 16.53 3.19
C PHE A 131 -18.82 16.82 4.68
N VAL A 132 -18.83 15.75 5.46
CA VAL A 132 -18.97 15.76 6.92
C VAL A 132 -17.75 15.05 7.49
N PRO A 133 -17.02 15.64 8.46
CA PRO A 133 -15.86 14.99 9.05
C PRO A 133 -16.24 13.75 9.85
N PHE A 134 -15.35 12.76 9.87
CA PHE A 134 -15.46 11.57 10.73
C PHE A 134 -14.18 11.33 11.53
N SER A 135 -14.32 10.54 12.60
CA SER A 135 -13.19 9.98 13.33
C SER A 135 -13.48 8.58 13.88
N VAL A 136 -12.42 7.77 14.00
CA VAL A 136 -12.43 6.47 14.69
C VAL A 136 -11.03 6.14 15.20
N THR A 137 -10.97 5.46 16.33
CA THR A 137 -9.72 4.90 16.86
C THR A 137 -9.77 3.37 16.77
N LEU A 138 -8.75 2.76 16.19
CA LEU A 138 -8.60 1.30 16.13
C LEU A 138 -7.51 0.82 17.08
N VAL A 139 -7.81 -0.27 17.80
CA VAL A 139 -6.84 -0.95 18.68
C VAL A 139 -6.52 -2.33 18.08
N PHE A 140 -5.24 -2.66 17.97
CA PHE A 140 -4.72 -3.92 17.41
C PHE A 140 -3.38 -4.29 18.05
N ASP A 141 -2.91 -5.51 17.81
CA ASP A 141 -1.66 -6.01 18.37
C ASP A 141 -0.43 -5.34 17.71
N GLU A 142 0.45 -4.76 18.53
CA GLU A 142 1.71 -4.14 18.09
C GLU A 142 2.67 -5.13 17.41
N ALA A 143 2.49 -6.44 17.59
CA ALA A 143 3.28 -7.46 16.90
C ALA A 143 2.97 -7.60 15.40
N THR A 144 2.03 -6.81 14.87
CA THR A 144 1.72 -6.78 13.44
C THR A 144 2.90 -6.16 12.67
N LEU A 145 3.37 -6.83 11.62
CA LEU A 145 4.49 -6.38 10.79
C LEU A 145 4.13 -6.38 9.32
N GLY A 146 4.72 -5.46 8.56
CA GLY A 146 4.64 -5.44 7.10
C GLY A 146 3.61 -4.44 6.60
N SER A 147 2.75 -4.87 5.68
CA SER A 147 1.71 -4.03 5.08
C SER A 147 0.32 -4.40 5.60
N GLY A 148 -0.59 -3.43 5.53
CA GLY A 148 -2.00 -3.62 5.81
C GLY A 148 -2.87 -2.83 4.85
N THR A 149 -4.18 -3.04 4.95
CA THR A 149 -5.17 -2.26 4.24
C THR A 149 -6.23 -1.78 5.22
N LEU A 150 -6.39 -0.47 5.30
CA LEU A 150 -7.53 0.15 5.97
C LEU A 150 -8.71 0.20 4.99
N VAL A 151 -9.87 -0.25 5.42
CA VAL A 151 -11.10 -0.29 4.62
C VAL A 151 -12.18 0.49 5.35
N LEU A 152 -12.65 1.57 4.76
CA LEU A 152 -13.80 2.37 5.23
C LEU A 152 -14.97 1.96 4.35
N GLU A 153 -15.90 1.18 4.88
CA GLU A 153 -17.02 0.63 4.11
C GLU A 153 -18.23 1.56 4.25
N LYS A 154 -18.87 1.88 3.13
CA LYS A 154 -20.12 2.63 3.10
C LYS A 154 -21.21 1.82 3.80
N ASN A 155 -21.95 2.46 4.69
CA ASN A 155 -23.04 1.77 5.34
C ASN A 155 -24.15 1.45 4.32
N ASN A 156 -24.57 0.18 4.23
CA ASN A 156 -25.59 -0.28 3.28
C ASN A 156 -26.67 -1.13 3.98
N PRO A 157 -27.63 -0.48 4.67
CA PRO A 157 -28.71 -1.17 5.37
C PRO A 157 -29.61 -2.03 4.46
N SER A 158 -29.66 -1.70 3.17
CA SER A 158 -30.48 -2.42 2.19
C SER A 158 -29.89 -3.79 1.80
N GLY A 159 -28.59 -3.99 2.00
CA GLY A 159 -27.85 -5.18 1.58
C GLY A 159 -27.75 -5.34 0.05
N LEU A 160 -28.14 -4.35 -0.73
CA LEU A 160 -28.08 -4.41 -2.20
C LEU A 160 -26.64 -4.19 -2.67
N LEU A 161 -26.11 -5.13 -3.47
CA LEU A 161 -24.72 -5.07 -3.97
C LEU A 161 -24.39 -3.76 -4.70
N GLU A 162 -25.36 -3.17 -5.40
CA GLU A 162 -25.20 -1.90 -6.12
C GLU A 162 -24.93 -0.70 -5.20
N GLN A 163 -25.24 -0.82 -3.91
CA GLN A 163 -25.04 0.21 -2.90
C GLN A 163 -23.79 -0.03 -2.04
N ASN A 164 -23.10 -1.16 -2.22
CA ASN A 164 -21.82 -1.41 -1.57
C ASN A 164 -20.77 -0.48 -2.15
N ASP A 165 -20.07 0.21 -1.28
CA ASP A 165 -18.90 0.98 -1.67
C ASP A 165 -17.87 0.96 -0.53
N GLU A 166 -16.60 1.13 -0.86
CA GLU A 166 -15.51 1.17 0.12
C GLU A 166 -14.36 2.06 -0.34
N LEU A 167 -13.74 2.74 0.61
CA LEU A 167 -12.42 3.34 0.45
C LEU A 167 -11.38 2.39 1.04
N ARG A 168 -10.37 2.04 0.24
CA ARG A 168 -9.24 1.18 0.61
C ARG A 168 -7.97 2.02 0.62
N VAL A 169 -7.27 2.02 1.74
CA VAL A 169 -6.04 2.79 1.95
C VAL A 169 -4.93 1.83 2.41
N PRO A 170 -3.86 1.65 1.63
CA PRO A 170 -2.73 0.83 2.08
C PRO A 170 -2.03 1.52 3.24
N VAL A 171 -1.58 0.75 4.23
CA VAL A 171 -0.80 1.23 5.40
C VAL A 171 0.39 0.30 5.65
N LYS A 172 1.34 0.76 6.47
CA LYS A 172 2.50 -0.04 6.92
C LYS A 172 2.46 -0.18 8.45
N PHE A 173 2.93 -1.29 8.99
CA PHE A 173 3.09 -1.50 10.43
C PHE A 173 4.57 -1.38 10.81
#